data_AF-A0A1W6LDH5-F1
#
_entry.id   AF-A0A1W6LDH5-F1
#
_cell.length_a   1.000
_cell.length_b   1.000
_cell.length_c   1.000
_cell.angle_alpha   90.00
_cell.angle_beta   90.00
_cell.angle_gamma   90.00
#
_symmetry.space_group_name_H-M   'P 1'
#
loop_
_entity.id
_entity.type
_entity.pdbx_description
1 polymer ?
#
loop_
_entity_poly.entity_id
_entity_poly.type
_entity_poly.pdbx_seq_one_letter_code
_entity_poly.pdbx_strand_id
1 'polypeptide(L)'
;MLVTGLMLSQVAWAASPNLCQGVSTDLNDHPMPLNPRPQKGQPFQDPRFHTRVVRITDVQMETGKTGVRKPMYPTVAAWNADESLMILYQTAGLSGSGLPSQHLLYDGKTYRFRQVLEISPSDLEHIYWDAKDPDVLYYPSIAHVGGQAASQLIRYTVSTGIKEVLADFPECAREGKLGFGHPKYMAWNGTALGLRCTLGGDRGARTTWFNLTTRKAGDWVEDRNGGGLQVAPSGKLAVRGSDIIDLTRGMAPVRRMKGKWDEHATLAPLANGNDAQVSSQFDVKPFGNIVVENLNTGEVKVVIGPDKGHGYPRTGSHVSTVAWRAPGWVAVSMVGKLQGEKLFDQEIALANIDTGVVCRVAHHHSSGRAGPQKYWAEPQVVISPSGDRMLFSSDWHGSPNVDTYVIELPSRQKDR
;
A
#
# COMPACT_ATOMS: atom_id res chain seq x y z
N MET A 1 21.12 -24.72 -47.08
CA MET A 1 20.30 -23.68 -46.43
C MET A 1 19.46 -24.34 -45.36
N LEU A 2 19.91 -24.32 -44.10
CA LEU A 2 19.07 -24.71 -42.97
C LEU A 2 18.33 -23.47 -42.48
N VAL A 3 17.00 -23.48 -42.58
CA VAL A 3 16.14 -22.47 -41.95
C VAL A 3 15.86 -22.98 -40.54
N THR A 4 16.55 -22.42 -39.55
CA THR A 4 16.25 -22.60 -38.14
C THR A 4 15.03 -21.76 -37.79
N GLY A 5 13.89 -22.42 -37.55
CA GLY A 5 12.68 -21.78 -37.05
C GLY A 5 12.87 -21.32 -35.62
N LEU A 6 12.76 -20.00 -35.38
CA LEU A 6 12.58 -19.46 -34.04
C LEU A 6 11.20 -19.91 -33.51
N MET A 7 11.19 -20.80 -32.54
CA MET A 7 10.02 -20.96 -31.67
C MET A 7 9.95 -19.75 -30.73
N LEU A 8 8.99 -18.86 -31.00
CA LEU A 8 8.55 -17.86 -30.03
C LEU A 8 7.94 -18.60 -28.83
N SER A 9 8.66 -18.65 -27.71
CA SER A 9 8.11 -19.11 -26.45
C SER A 9 7.03 -18.11 -26.00
N GLN A 10 5.76 -18.48 -26.15
CA GLN A 10 4.67 -17.78 -25.48
C GLN A 10 4.85 -17.98 -23.98
N VAL A 11 5.15 -16.90 -23.25
CA VAL A 11 5.09 -16.91 -21.79
C VAL A 11 3.63 -17.07 -21.42
N ALA A 12 3.21 -18.30 -21.13
CA ALA A 12 1.91 -18.57 -20.55
C ALA A 12 1.91 -17.96 -19.14
N TRP A 13 1.13 -16.90 -18.96
CA TRP A 13 0.82 -16.39 -17.62
C TRP A 13 0.03 -17.50 -16.92
N ALA A 14 0.57 -18.06 -15.83
CA ALA A 14 -0.20 -18.95 -14.98
C ALA A 14 -1.50 -18.25 -14.59
N ALA A 15 -2.64 -18.95 -14.67
CA ALA A 15 -3.91 -18.38 -14.25
C ALA A 15 -3.78 -17.85 -12.82
N SER A 16 -4.13 -16.58 -12.60
CA SER A 16 -4.09 -15.98 -11.26
C SER A 16 -4.85 -16.87 -10.28
N PRO A 17 -4.31 -17.16 -9.08
CA PRO A 17 -4.97 -18.02 -8.11
C PRO A 17 -6.34 -17.44 -7.75
N ASN A 18 -7.35 -18.30 -7.59
CA ASN A 18 -8.65 -17.88 -7.07
C ASN A 18 -8.54 -17.67 -5.56
N LEU A 19 -8.20 -16.44 -5.15
CA LEU A 19 -8.01 -16.07 -3.75
C LEU A 19 -9.32 -16.05 -2.94
N CYS A 20 -10.48 -16.03 -3.61
CA CYS A 20 -11.78 -16.14 -2.94
C CYS A 20 -12.22 -17.59 -2.70
N GLN A 21 -11.41 -18.59 -3.07
CA GLN A 21 -11.74 -19.99 -2.80
C GLN A 21 -11.88 -20.23 -1.29
N GLY A 22 -13.06 -20.69 -0.87
CA GLY A 22 -13.35 -20.98 0.55
C GLY A 22 -13.65 -19.75 1.39
N VAL A 23 -13.93 -18.61 0.77
CA VAL A 23 -14.26 -17.34 1.42
C VAL A 23 -15.65 -16.88 0.98
N SER A 24 -16.40 -16.20 1.85
CA SER A 24 -17.74 -15.70 1.51
C SER A 24 -17.70 -14.70 0.36
N THR A 25 -18.62 -14.88 -0.60
CA THR A 25 -18.89 -13.99 -1.73
C THR A 25 -20.32 -13.44 -1.70
N ASP A 26 -21.04 -13.67 -0.59
CA ASP A 26 -22.43 -13.28 -0.45
C ASP A 26 -22.59 -11.80 -0.06
N LEU A 27 -23.79 -11.27 -0.28
CA LEU A 27 -24.19 -9.91 0.07
C LEU A 27 -25.02 -9.83 1.37
N ASN A 28 -25.09 -10.91 2.14
CA ASN A 28 -25.86 -10.94 3.38
C ASN A 28 -25.15 -10.12 4.47
N ASP A 29 -25.93 -9.55 5.37
CA ASP A 29 -25.38 -8.95 6.58
C ASP A 29 -24.71 -10.05 7.43
N HIS A 30 -23.46 -9.82 7.84
CA HIS A 30 -22.72 -10.69 8.77
C HIS A 30 -22.33 -9.88 10.00
N PRO A 31 -23.22 -9.67 10.98
CA PRO A 31 -22.94 -8.76 12.08
C PRO A 31 -21.65 -9.12 12.83
N MET A 32 -20.78 -8.11 13.00
CA MET A 32 -19.51 -8.22 13.72
C MET A 32 -19.76 -8.70 15.15
N PRO A 33 -19.25 -9.89 15.55
CA PRO A 33 -19.43 -10.39 16.90
C PRO A 33 -18.54 -9.66 17.90
N LEU A 34 -18.99 -9.57 19.15
CA LEU A 34 -18.14 -9.08 20.24
C LEU A 34 -17.22 -10.20 20.71
N ASN A 35 -15.93 -10.12 20.36
CA ASN A 35 -14.92 -11.10 20.74
C ASN A 35 -13.79 -10.46 21.55
N PRO A 36 -13.17 -11.20 22.50
CA PRO A 36 -11.98 -10.72 23.18
C PRO A 36 -10.85 -10.49 22.18
N ARG A 37 -9.98 -9.53 22.48
CA ARG A 37 -8.78 -9.27 21.67
C ARG A 37 -7.93 -10.54 21.59
N PRO A 38 -7.58 -11.03 20.39
CA PRO A 38 -6.75 -12.22 20.25
C PRO A 38 -5.42 -12.08 21.00
N GLN A 39 -4.98 -13.16 21.65
CA GLN A 39 -3.64 -13.23 22.22
C GLN A 39 -2.60 -13.16 21.09
N LYS A 40 -1.51 -12.42 21.31
CA LYS A 40 -0.42 -12.31 20.32
C LYS A 40 0.12 -13.70 19.95
N GLY A 41 0.28 -13.93 18.65
CA GLY A 41 0.83 -15.17 18.08
C GLY A 41 -0.14 -16.35 18.05
N GLN A 42 -1.28 -16.24 18.73
CA GLN A 42 -2.31 -17.27 18.68
C GLN A 42 -3.26 -17.01 17.52
N PRO A 43 -3.56 -18.04 16.71
CA PRO A 43 -4.56 -17.91 15.68
C PRO A 43 -5.96 -17.83 16.25
N PHE A 44 -6.72 -16.90 15.71
CA PHE A 44 -8.14 -16.72 15.92
C PHE A 44 -8.83 -16.93 14.56
N GLN A 45 -9.95 -17.65 14.53
CA GLN A 45 -10.75 -17.78 13.33
C GLN A 45 -11.85 -16.73 13.36
N ASP A 46 -11.98 -15.93 12.31
CA ASP A 46 -13.13 -15.01 12.22
C ASP A 46 -14.43 -15.86 12.23
N PRO A 47 -15.34 -15.65 13.19
CA PRO A 47 -16.50 -16.53 13.36
C PRO A 47 -17.57 -16.35 12.28
N ARG A 48 -17.49 -15.31 11.44
CA ARG A 48 -18.41 -15.07 10.32
C ARG A 48 -17.79 -15.50 8.99
N PHE A 49 -16.52 -15.19 8.78
CA PHE A 49 -15.84 -15.41 7.50
C PHE A 49 -14.91 -16.62 7.49
N HIS A 50 -14.67 -17.23 8.65
CA HIS A 50 -13.89 -18.45 8.85
C HIS A 50 -12.43 -18.38 8.37
N THR A 51 -11.92 -17.20 8.04
CA THR A 51 -10.51 -16.99 7.76
C THR A 51 -9.69 -16.96 9.05
N ARG A 52 -8.41 -17.26 8.93
CA ARG A 52 -7.47 -17.27 10.04
C ARG A 52 -6.89 -15.86 10.23
N VAL A 53 -6.99 -15.33 11.43
CA VAL A 53 -6.44 -14.03 11.85
C VAL A 53 -5.43 -14.25 12.97
N VAL A 54 -4.27 -13.60 12.90
CA VAL A 54 -3.22 -13.67 13.93
C VAL A 54 -2.84 -12.26 14.36
N ARG A 55 -2.91 -11.95 15.66
CA ARG A 55 -2.34 -10.71 16.21
C ARG A 55 -0.82 -10.85 16.29
N ILE A 56 -0.07 -10.01 15.58
CA ILE A 56 1.39 -10.16 15.46
C ILE A 56 2.19 -9.18 16.32
N THR A 57 1.54 -8.14 16.86
CA THR A 57 2.14 -7.23 17.85
C THR A 57 1.32 -7.14 19.12
N ASP A 58 1.97 -6.80 20.22
CA ASP A 58 1.34 -6.42 21.48
C ASP A 58 2.14 -5.26 22.09
N VAL A 59 1.84 -4.03 21.65
CA VAL A 59 2.63 -2.84 22.02
C VAL A 59 2.81 -2.73 23.54
N GLN A 60 1.72 -2.91 24.30
CA GLN A 60 1.74 -2.80 25.75
C GLN A 60 2.64 -3.87 26.39
N MET A 61 2.49 -5.14 26.00
CA MET A 61 3.28 -6.23 26.57
C MET A 61 4.75 -6.16 26.13
N GLU A 62 5.03 -5.71 24.90
CA GLU A 62 6.37 -5.70 24.33
C GLU A 62 7.20 -4.49 24.74
N THR A 63 6.55 -3.38 25.12
CA THR A 63 7.23 -2.10 25.39
C THR A 63 6.96 -1.53 26.78
N GLY A 64 5.95 -2.05 27.49
CA GLY A 64 5.46 -1.47 28.75
C GLY A 64 4.73 -0.13 28.58
N LYS A 65 4.55 0.35 27.34
CA LYS A 65 3.97 1.65 27.01
C LYS A 65 2.71 1.50 26.18
N THR A 66 1.85 2.51 26.25
CA THR A 66 0.81 2.70 25.23
C THR A 66 1.44 3.13 23.91
N GLY A 67 0.94 2.66 22.78
CA GLY A 67 1.39 3.15 21.49
C GLY A 67 0.72 2.48 20.31
N VAL A 68 1.38 2.60 19.17
CA VAL A 68 0.88 2.18 17.87
C VAL A 68 1.95 1.37 17.18
N ARG A 69 1.60 0.15 16.74
CA ARG A 69 2.36 -0.63 15.75
C ARG A 69 1.43 -0.98 14.60
N LYS A 70 1.74 -0.48 13.40
CA LYS A 70 0.90 -0.62 12.21
C LYS A 70 1.67 -1.18 11.01
N PRO A 71 0.96 -1.73 10.02
CA PRO A 71 1.50 -1.93 8.68
C PRO A 71 1.99 -0.60 8.06
N MET A 72 2.78 -0.71 7.00
CA MET A 72 3.03 0.43 6.10
C MET A 72 1.71 0.92 5.47
N TYR A 73 1.71 2.11 4.87
CA TYR A 73 0.49 2.65 4.25
C TYR A 73 -0.01 1.74 3.09
N PRO A 74 -1.33 1.55 2.89
CA PRO A 74 -1.91 0.56 1.95
C PRO A 74 -1.42 0.62 0.50
N THR A 75 -0.93 1.78 0.06
CA THR A 75 -0.39 2.02 -1.29
C THR A 75 1.10 1.66 -1.41
N VAL A 76 1.72 1.22 -0.32
CA VAL A 76 3.14 0.84 -0.20
C VAL A 76 3.22 -0.57 0.36
N ALA A 77 4.13 -1.39 -0.18
CA ALA A 77 4.27 -2.75 0.31
C ALA A 77 4.92 -2.81 1.70
N ALA A 78 4.30 -3.58 2.59
CA ALA A 78 4.88 -3.95 3.87
C ALA A 78 5.85 -5.13 3.72
N TRP A 79 5.52 -6.12 2.88
CA TRP A 79 6.39 -7.27 2.57
C TRP A 79 7.37 -6.99 1.45
N ASN A 80 8.53 -7.64 1.50
CA ASN A 80 9.48 -7.66 0.39
C ASN A 80 9.05 -8.64 -0.72
N ALA A 81 9.78 -8.63 -1.85
CA ALA A 81 9.44 -9.35 -3.09
C ALA A 81 9.06 -10.84 -2.91
N ASP A 82 9.76 -11.55 -2.02
CA ASP A 82 9.57 -12.98 -1.76
C ASP A 82 8.82 -13.27 -0.44
N GLU A 83 8.37 -12.21 0.25
CA GLU A 83 7.67 -12.24 1.53
C GLU A 83 8.45 -12.91 2.67
N SER A 84 9.78 -12.97 2.57
CA SER A 84 10.65 -13.41 3.66
C SER A 84 10.75 -12.39 4.79
N LEU A 85 10.49 -11.11 4.51
CA LEU A 85 10.55 -10.00 5.47
C LEU A 85 9.30 -9.11 5.37
N MET A 86 8.99 -8.40 6.45
CA MET A 86 8.01 -7.32 6.44
C MET A 86 8.41 -6.15 7.33
N ILE A 87 7.91 -4.96 7.01
CA ILE A 87 8.10 -3.73 7.78
C ILE A 87 6.80 -3.35 8.47
N LEU A 88 6.90 -3.06 9.77
CA LEU A 88 5.87 -2.37 10.53
C LEU A 88 6.41 -1.01 11.01
N TYR A 89 5.53 -0.04 11.21
CA TYR A 89 5.89 1.24 11.80
C TYR A 89 5.41 1.32 13.26
N GLN A 90 6.30 1.76 14.15
CA GLN A 90 6.00 2.03 15.54
C GLN A 90 5.97 3.53 15.80
N THR A 91 5.06 4.00 16.66
CA THR A 91 5.08 5.37 17.20
C THR A 91 4.32 5.46 18.53
N ALA A 92 4.56 6.52 19.31
CA ALA A 92 3.72 6.87 20.47
C ALA A 92 2.27 7.18 20.09
N GLY A 93 1.99 7.48 18.82
CA GLY A 93 0.67 7.90 18.36
C GLY A 93 0.22 9.15 19.10
N LEU A 94 -1.09 9.26 19.36
CA LEU A 94 -1.67 10.36 20.13
C LEU A 94 -1.58 10.16 21.64
N SER A 95 -1.01 9.04 22.11
CA SER A 95 -0.86 8.79 23.56
C SER A 95 0.22 9.63 24.22
N GLY A 96 1.18 10.16 23.46
CA GLY A 96 2.33 10.90 24.02
C GLY A 96 3.24 10.07 24.93
N SER A 97 3.17 8.73 24.87
CA SER A 97 3.89 7.81 25.78
C SER A 97 5.43 7.84 25.69
N GLY A 98 6.00 8.65 24.79
CA GLY A 98 7.43 8.67 24.50
C GLY A 98 7.94 7.35 23.91
N LEU A 99 7.09 6.54 23.28
CA LEU A 99 7.52 5.40 22.48
C LEU A 99 8.19 5.92 21.18
N PRO A 100 9.39 5.46 20.81
CA PRO A 100 10.10 6.00 19.66
C PRO A 100 9.39 5.66 18.35
N SER A 101 9.43 6.62 17.44
CA SER A 101 8.99 6.48 16.04
C SER A 101 10.06 5.78 15.22
N GLN A 102 9.78 4.58 14.72
CA GLN A 102 10.79 3.76 14.03
C GLN A 102 10.19 2.66 13.16
N HIS A 103 10.92 2.26 12.12
CA HIS A 103 10.60 1.12 11.27
C HIS A 103 11.14 -0.17 11.86
N LEU A 104 10.28 -1.15 12.01
CA LEU A 104 10.57 -2.45 12.60
C LEU A 104 10.57 -3.52 11.52
N LEU A 105 11.65 -4.30 11.43
CA LEU A 105 11.75 -5.46 10.54
C LEU A 105 11.26 -6.71 11.27
N TYR A 106 10.37 -7.45 10.61
CA TYR A 106 9.86 -8.73 11.07
C TYR A 106 10.15 -9.83 10.02
N ASP A 107 10.19 -11.07 10.49
CA ASP A 107 10.16 -12.24 9.63
C ASP A 107 8.78 -12.33 8.96
N GLY A 108 8.77 -12.34 7.64
CA GLY A 108 7.55 -12.24 6.83
C GLY A 108 6.68 -13.49 6.89
N LYS A 109 7.16 -14.62 7.42
CA LYS A 109 6.45 -15.91 7.45
C LYS A 109 5.98 -16.32 8.86
N THR A 110 6.84 -16.11 9.86
CA THR A 110 6.63 -16.45 11.28
C THR A 110 6.16 -15.27 12.11
N TYR A 111 6.23 -14.05 11.55
CA TYR A 111 5.80 -12.80 12.19
C TYR A 111 6.59 -12.42 13.45
N ARG A 112 7.81 -12.94 13.58
CA ARG A 112 8.71 -12.61 14.70
C ARG A 112 9.47 -11.32 14.40
N PHE A 113 9.58 -10.45 15.40
CA PHE A 113 10.43 -9.27 15.32
C PHE A 113 11.89 -9.71 15.08
N ARG A 114 12.58 -9.01 14.17
CA ARG A 114 14.00 -9.25 13.87
C ARG A 114 14.87 -8.12 14.40
N GLN A 115 14.64 -6.90 13.94
CA GLN A 115 15.45 -5.74 14.30
C GLN A 115 14.72 -4.43 14.00
N VAL A 116 15.22 -3.33 14.56
CA VAL A 116 14.87 -1.98 14.09
C VAL A 116 15.68 -1.70 12.84
N LEU A 117 15.06 -1.14 11.79
CA LEU A 117 15.80 -0.72 10.60
C LEU A 117 16.51 0.60 10.89
N GLU A 118 17.83 0.62 10.69
CA GLU A 118 18.64 1.83 10.83
C GLU A 118 18.53 2.72 9.59
N ILE A 119 17.32 3.18 9.28
CA ILE A 119 17.02 4.04 8.13
C ILE A 119 16.48 5.39 8.60
N SER A 120 16.61 6.40 7.75
CA SER A 120 16.12 7.74 8.03
C SER A 120 15.48 8.31 6.76
N PRO A 121 14.32 7.74 6.36
CA PRO A 121 13.58 8.25 5.22
C PRO A 121 13.05 9.64 5.54
N SER A 122 12.81 10.43 4.50
CA SER A 122 12.29 11.77 4.66
C SER A 122 10.89 11.75 5.28
N ASP A 123 10.10 10.72 4.99
CA ASP A 123 8.78 10.48 5.57
C ASP A 123 8.63 9.00 5.97
N LEU A 124 7.74 8.70 6.92
CA LEU A 124 7.56 7.34 7.42
C LEU A 124 7.06 6.38 6.33
N GLU A 125 6.34 6.88 5.33
CA GLU A 125 5.78 6.09 4.22
C GLU A 125 6.71 6.05 2.99
N HIS A 126 7.80 6.82 2.99
CA HIS A 126 8.72 6.94 1.85
C HIS A 126 9.81 5.85 1.84
N ILE A 127 9.41 4.59 1.97
CA ILE A 127 10.31 3.44 1.87
C ILE A 127 9.67 2.41 0.96
N TYR A 128 10.32 2.11 -0.17
CA TYR A 128 9.84 1.13 -1.13
C TYR A 128 10.77 -0.07 -1.17
N TRP A 129 10.24 -1.27 -0.92
CA TRP A 129 10.89 -2.51 -1.32
C TRP A 129 11.20 -2.49 -2.81
N ASP A 130 12.33 -3.04 -3.22
CA ASP A 130 12.51 -3.39 -4.62
C ASP A 130 11.49 -4.47 -5.01
N ALA A 131 10.91 -4.34 -6.20
CA ALA A 131 9.86 -5.24 -6.67
C ALA A 131 10.37 -6.66 -6.99
N LYS A 132 11.69 -6.85 -7.10
CA LYS A 132 12.35 -8.10 -7.51
C LYS A 132 13.39 -8.56 -6.51
N ASP A 133 14.19 -7.65 -5.97
CA ASP A 133 15.25 -7.96 -5.01
C ASP A 133 14.74 -7.87 -3.56
N PRO A 134 14.53 -9.00 -2.86
CA PRO A 134 13.96 -8.99 -1.52
C PRO A 134 14.87 -8.36 -0.45
N ASP A 135 16.13 -8.08 -0.78
CA ASP A 135 17.12 -7.51 0.15
C ASP A 135 17.29 -5.99 0.01
N VAL A 136 16.48 -5.33 -0.83
CA VAL A 136 16.68 -3.93 -1.20
C VAL A 136 15.50 -3.05 -0.83
N LEU A 137 15.81 -1.90 -0.23
CA LEU A 137 14.90 -0.78 -0.01
C LEU A 137 15.40 0.47 -0.75
N TYR A 138 14.47 1.28 -1.25
CA TYR A 138 14.71 2.64 -1.73
C TYR A 138 14.02 3.63 -0.81
N TYR A 139 14.74 4.69 -0.40
CA TYR A 139 14.12 5.80 0.31
C TYR A 139 14.85 7.12 0.06
N PRO A 140 14.13 8.25 0.00
CA PRO A 140 14.75 9.57 0.02
C PRO A 140 15.17 9.90 1.44
N SER A 141 16.39 10.37 1.65
CA SER A 141 16.91 10.77 2.95
C SER A 141 17.11 12.28 3.03
N ILE A 142 16.87 12.82 4.22
CA ILE A 142 17.29 14.17 4.61
C ILE A 142 18.49 13.99 5.56
N ALA A 143 19.64 13.64 4.99
CA ALA A 143 20.87 13.50 5.76
C ALA A 143 21.51 14.87 5.98
N HIS A 144 22.37 14.99 7.00
CA HIS A 144 23.36 16.07 7.05
C HIS A 144 24.71 15.46 6.70
N VAL A 145 25.26 15.80 5.52
CA VAL A 145 26.56 15.31 5.04
C VAL A 145 27.56 16.44 5.18
N GLY A 146 28.61 16.26 5.99
CA GLY A 146 29.62 17.29 6.22
C GLY A 146 29.07 18.59 6.85
N GLY A 147 27.99 18.50 7.63
CA GLY A 147 27.33 19.65 8.26
C GLY A 147 26.35 20.40 7.36
N GLN A 148 26.13 19.95 6.11
CA GLN A 148 25.13 20.53 5.19
C GLN A 148 23.96 19.57 4.98
N ALA A 149 22.74 20.11 4.87
CA ALA A 149 21.59 19.32 4.49
C ALA A 149 21.80 18.68 3.10
N ALA A 150 21.53 17.40 2.99
CA ALA A 150 21.61 16.61 1.77
C ALA A 150 20.26 15.93 1.53
N SER A 151 19.77 16.05 0.30
CA SER A 151 18.59 15.34 -0.19
C SER A 151 19.07 14.27 -1.14
N GLN A 152 19.03 13.01 -0.70
CA GLN A 152 19.63 11.88 -1.41
C GLN A 152 18.60 10.79 -1.63
N LEU A 153 18.64 10.12 -2.77
CA LEU A 153 17.95 8.84 -2.95
C LEU A 153 18.89 7.72 -2.54
N ILE A 154 18.50 6.95 -1.53
CA ILE A 154 19.30 5.88 -0.96
C ILE A 154 18.78 4.52 -1.44
N ARG A 155 19.69 3.62 -1.80
CA ARG A 155 19.49 2.18 -1.88
C ARG A 155 20.06 1.55 -0.61
N TYR A 156 19.25 0.79 0.12
CA TYR A 156 19.65 0.15 1.37
C TYR A 156 19.56 -1.37 1.24
N THR A 157 20.67 -2.05 1.55
CA THR A 157 20.77 -3.50 1.56
C THR A 157 20.42 -4.02 2.96
N VAL A 158 19.29 -4.70 3.11
CA VAL A 158 18.71 -5.05 4.42
C VAL A 158 19.55 -6.05 5.21
N SER A 159 20.16 -7.02 4.53
CA SER A 159 20.98 -8.07 5.15
C SER A 159 22.29 -7.53 5.74
N THR A 160 22.84 -6.46 5.18
CA THR A 160 24.14 -5.90 5.56
C THR A 160 24.06 -4.52 6.21
N GLY A 161 22.92 -3.85 6.11
CA GLY A 161 22.75 -2.47 6.57
C GLY A 161 23.45 -1.42 5.70
N ILE A 162 24.02 -1.79 4.56
CA ILE A 162 24.77 -0.88 3.68
C ILE A 162 23.81 0.11 3.02
N LYS A 163 24.18 1.41 3.07
CA LYS A 163 23.49 2.52 2.39
C LYS A 163 24.34 2.99 1.21
N GLU A 164 23.78 2.88 0.00
CA GLU A 164 24.35 3.42 -1.22
C GLU A 164 23.56 4.66 -1.64
N VAL A 165 24.26 5.76 -1.92
CA VAL A 165 23.65 6.95 -2.53
C VAL A 165 23.49 6.69 -4.03
N LEU A 166 22.25 6.57 -4.50
CA LEU A 166 21.97 6.40 -5.93
C LEU A 166 22.05 7.72 -6.69
N ALA A 167 21.61 8.80 -6.06
CA ALA A 167 21.64 10.15 -6.62
C ALA A 167 21.50 11.20 -5.52
N ASP A 168 22.12 12.35 -5.76
CA ASP A 168 22.03 13.56 -4.95
C ASP A 168 21.12 14.59 -5.64
N PHE A 169 20.34 15.30 -4.84
CA PHE A 169 19.42 16.36 -5.27
C PHE A 169 19.65 17.63 -4.43
N PRO A 170 20.81 18.29 -4.58
CA PRO A 170 21.18 19.45 -3.78
C PRO A 170 20.20 20.62 -3.92
N GLU A 171 19.53 20.75 -5.07
CA GLU A 171 18.44 21.69 -5.29
C GLU A 171 17.30 21.45 -4.29
N CYS A 172 16.96 20.20 -4.03
CA CYS A 172 15.92 19.84 -3.08
C CYS A 172 16.37 20.03 -1.63
N ALA A 173 17.67 19.92 -1.34
CA ALA A 173 18.21 20.14 -0.01
C ALA A 173 18.29 21.64 0.37
N ARG A 174 18.64 22.49 -0.60
CA ARG A 174 18.63 23.95 -0.44
C ARG A 174 17.21 24.50 -0.34
N GLU A 175 16.30 23.84 -1.05
CA GLU A 175 14.95 24.33 -1.20
C GLU A 175 13.96 23.67 -0.24
N GLY A 176 14.21 22.47 0.29
CA GLY A 176 13.38 21.85 1.33
C GLY A 176 13.62 20.35 1.51
N LYS A 177 12.66 19.51 1.11
CA LYS A 177 12.64 18.05 1.39
C LYS A 177 12.37 17.25 0.12
N LEU A 178 13.28 16.33 -0.22
CA LEU A 178 13.04 15.27 -1.20
C LEU A 178 12.12 14.20 -0.59
N GLY A 179 11.14 13.74 -1.35
CA GLY A 179 10.23 12.67 -0.97
C GLY A 179 9.67 11.96 -2.20
N PHE A 180 8.76 11.00 -1.97
CA PHE A 180 8.03 10.34 -3.05
C PHE A 180 6.67 11.02 -3.35
N GLY A 181 6.32 12.08 -2.60
CA GLY A 181 5.02 12.75 -2.73
C GLY A 181 3.94 12.04 -1.92
N HIS A 182 2.70 12.02 -2.40
CA HIS A 182 1.71 11.10 -1.87
C HIS A 182 2.20 9.68 -2.15
N PRO A 183 2.40 8.84 -1.11
CA PRO A 183 3.05 7.55 -1.28
C PRO A 183 2.19 6.67 -2.20
N LYS A 184 2.76 6.26 -3.32
CA LYS A 184 2.26 5.15 -4.14
C LYS A 184 3.48 4.38 -4.61
N TYR A 185 3.39 3.06 -4.49
CA TYR A 185 4.51 2.19 -4.81
C TYR A 185 5.06 2.43 -6.22
N MET A 186 6.35 2.16 -6.37
CA MET A 186 7.10 2.34 -7.62
C MET A 186 6.63 1.43 -8.76
N ALA A 187 7.19 1.59 -9.96
CA ALA A 187 6.93 0.70 -11.08
C ALA A 187 7.32 -0.76 -10.74
N TRP A 188 6.44 -1.71 -11.02
CA TRP A 188 6.60 -3.12 -10.61
C TRP A 188 7.68 -3.86 -11.40
N ASN A 189 8.07 -3.31 -12.54
CA ASN A 189 9.23 -3.79 -13.29
C ASN A 189 10.58 -3.41 -12.63
N GLY A 190 10.56 -2.62 -11.56
CA GLY A 190 11.76 -2.17 -10.83
C GLY A 190 12.54 -1.05 -11.52
N THR A 191 11.98 -0.39 -12.55
CA THR A 191 12.76 0.54 -13.38
C THR A 191 12.62 2.00 -12.99
N ALA A 192 11.53 2.38 -12.34
CA ALA A 192 11.24 3.79 -12.09
C ALA A 192 10.44 4.04 -10.82
N LEU A 193 10.70 5.19 -10.19
CA LEU A 193 9.93 5.71 -9.06
C LEU A 193 9.67 7.21 -9.24
N GLY A 194 8.66 7.73 -8.55
CA GLY A 194 8.34 9.14 -8.51
C GLY A 194 9.15 9.89 -7.46
N LEU A 195 9.58 11.12 -7.76
CA LEU A 195 10.25 12.02 -6.83
C LEU A 195 9.52 13.34 -6.74
N ARG A 196 9.44 13.90 -5.53
CA ARG A 196 8.88 15.20 -5.25
C ARG A 196 9.84 16.00 -4.39
N CYS A 197 10.13 17.23 -4.79
CA CYS A 197 10.87 18.19 -3.99
C CYS A 197 9.92 19.27 -3.50
N THR A 198 9.75 19.31 -2.19
CA THR A 198 8.99 20.37 -1.52
C THR A 198 9.91 21.55 -1.33
N LEU A 199 9.53 22.71 -1.85
CA LEU A 199 10.33 23.94 -1.75
C LEU A 199 9.75 24.80 -0.61
N GLY A 200 10.61 25.46 0.15
CA GLY A 200 10.26 26.26 1.33
C GLY A 200 9.79 27.67 0.94
N GLY A 201 8.94 28.25 1.79
CA GLY A 201 8.24 29.51 1.53
C GLY A 201 7.14 29.35 0.47
N ASP A 202 6.84 30.40 -0.27
CA ASP A 202 5.78 30.42 -1.30
C ASP A 202 6.21 29.77 -2.63
N ARG A 203 7.35 29.08 -2.66
CA ARG A 203 7.99 28.56 -3.89
C ARG A 203 7.36 27.25 -4.42
N GLY A 204 6.44 26.65 -3.67
CA GLY A 204 5.66 25.49 -4.10
C GLY A 204 6.45 24.17 -4.08
N ALA A 205 6.18 23.28 -5.04
CA ALA A 205 6.83 21.99 -5.17
C ALA A 205 7.15 21.66 -6.62
N ARG A 206 8.13 20.78 -6.85
CA ARG A 206 8.45 20.21 -8.15
C ARG A 206 8.47 18.70 -8.08
N THR A 207 8.25 18.05 -9.21
CA THR A 207 8.25 16.59 -9.29
C THR A 207 8.89 16.09 -10.58
N THR A 208 9.41 14.87 -10.54
CA THR A 208 9.99 14.14 -11.66
C THR A 208 9.85 12.63 -11.41
N TRP A 209 10.31 11.80 -12.34
CA TRP A 209 10.55 10.39 -12.12
C TRP A 209 12.06 10.13 -12.10
N PHE A 210 12.47 9.04 -11.44
CA PHE A 210 13.84 8.57 -11.41
C PHE A 210 13.93 7.20 -12.07
N ASN A 211 14.83 7.06 -13.05
CA ASN A 211 15.17 5.78 -13.66
C ASN A 211 16.21 5.07 -12.80
N LEU A 212 15.82 3.95 -12.18
CA LEU A 212 16.70 3.16 -11.30
C LEU A 212 17.80 2.43 -12.07
N THR A 213 17.58 2.10 -13.35
CA THR A 213 18.57 1.43 -14.19
C THR A 213 19.66 2.38 -14.64
N THR A 214 19.30 3.55 -15.17
CA THR A 214 20.27 4.54 -15.66
C THR A 214 20.78 5.47 -14.57
N ARG A 215 20.15 5.44 -13.38
CA ARG A 215 20.40 6.33 -12.23
C ARG A 215 20.27 7.81 -12.61
N LYS A 216 19.21 8.15 -13.34
CA LYS A 216 18.96 9.53 -13.80
C LYS A 216 17.52 9.93 -13.51
N ALA A 217 17.35 11.17 -13.07
CA ALA A 217 16.05 11.82 -13.03
C ALA A 217 15.64 12.27 -14.44
N GLY A 218 14.34 12.28 -14.71
CA GLY A 218 13.77 12.97 -15.86
C GLY A 218 13.64 14.48 -15.62
N ASP A 219 12.98 15.17 -16.54
CA ASP A 219 12.74 16.61 -16.42
C ASP A 219 11.88 16.95 -15.21
N TRP A 220 12.34 17.95 -14.44
CA TRP A 220 11.58 18.49 -13.32
C TRP A 220 10.49 19.44 -13.80
N VAL A 221 9.29 19.25 -13.27
CA VAL A 221 8.11 20.08 -13.56
C VAL A 221 7.46 20.55 -12.27
N GLU A 222 6.73 21.66 -12.34
CA GLU A 222 5.97 22.18 -11.21
C GLU A 222 4.89 21.18 -10.74
N ASP A 223 4.77 20.99 -9.43
CA ASP A 223 3.75 20.17 -8.79
C ASP A 223 2.68 21.06 -8.14
N ARG A 224 1.78 21.58 -8.98
CA ARG A 224 0.67 22.46 -8.54
C ARG A 224 -0.40 21.73 -7.72
N ASN A 225 -0.45 20.40 -7.83
CA ASN A 225 -1.51 19.58 -7.25
C ASN A 225 -1.11 18.97 -5.89
N GLY A 226 0.15 19.13 -5.46
CA GLY A 226 0.63 18.75 -4.13
C GLY A 226 0.91 17.27 -3.92
N GLY A 227 0.62 16.41 -4.89
CA GLY A 227 0.73 14.95 -4.78
C GLY A 227 2.06 14.35 -5.25
N GLY A 228 2.89 15.11 -5.97
CA GLY A 228 4.02 14.54 -6.71
C GLY A 228 3.59 13.67 -7.88
N LEU A 229 4.58 13.11 -8.56
CA LEU A 229 4.43 12.17 -9.67
C LEU A 229 4.44 10.74 -9.12
N GLN A 230 3.46 9.94 -9.50
CA GLN A 230 3.32 8.55 -9.09
C GLN A 230 3.43 7.67 -10.32
N VAL A 231 4.52 6.92 -10.44
CA VAL A 231 4.77 6.05 -11.60
C VAL A 231 3.90 4.81 -11.49
N ALA A 232 3.18 4.48 -12.56
CA ALA A 232 2.29 3.33 -12.60
C ALA A 232 3.06 2.00 -12.72
N PRO A 233 2.43 0.86 -12.39
CA PRO A 233 3.07 -0.46 -12.41
C PRO A 233 3.83 -0.80 -13.69
N SER A 234 3.32 -0.40 -14.86
CA SER A 234 3.98 -0.65 -16.15
C SER A 234 5.30 0.11 -16.33
N GLY A 235 5.53 1.19 -15.58
CA GLY A 235 6.63 2.13 -15.76
C GLY A 235 6.47 3.07 -16.97
N LYS A 236 5.36 3.00 -17.71
CA LYS A 236 5.10 3.84 -18.89
C LYS A 236 4.24 5.04 -18.57
N LEU A 237 3.21 4.87 -17.74
CA LEU A 237 2.34 5.96 -17.30
C LEU A 237 2.70 6.44 -15.92
N ALA A 238 2.30 7.67 -15.61
CA ALA A 238 2.34 8.22 -14.27
C ALA A 238 1.13 9.14 -14.02
N VAL A 239 0.83 9.37 -12.74
CA VAL A 239 -0.24 10.27 -12.30
C VAL A 239 0.38 11.43 -11.53
N ARG A 240 -0.03 12.67 -11.84
CA ARG A 240 0.35 13.89 -11.11
C ARG A 240 -0.88 14.73 -10.83
N GLY A 241 -1.43 14.61 -9.62
CA GLY A 241 -2.79 15.08 -9.36
C GLY A 241 -3.78 14.34 -10.25
N SER A 242 -4.66 15.06 -10.95
CA SER A 242 -5.56 14.45 -11.95
C SER A 242 -4.93 14.30 -13.34
N ASP A 243 -3.71 14.79 -13.57
CA ASP A 243 -3.04 14.65 -14.86
C ASP A 243 -2.48 13.23 -15.02
N ILE A 244 -2.67 12.66 -16.20
CA ILE A 244 -2.10 11.39 -16.61
C ILE A 244 -0.97 11.69 -17.59
N ILE A 245 0.22 11.20 -17.29
CA ILE A 245 1.47 11.45 -17.99
C ILE A 245 1.91 10.17 -18.69
N ASP A 246 2.29 10.26 -19.96
CA ASP A 246 2.98 9.18 -20.66
C ASP A 246 4.48 9.48 -20.65
N LEU A 247 5.23 8.76 -19.80
CA LEU A 247 6.66 9.00 -19.59
C LEU A 247 7.49 8.77 -20.86
N THR A 248 6.96 8.05 -21.86
CA THR A 248 7.63 7.87 -23.15
C THR A 248 7.52 9.10 -24.06
N ARG A 249 6.60 10.02 -23.73
CA ARG A 249 6.31 11.26 -24.46
C ARG A 249 6.71 12.52 -23.70
N GLY A 250 7.38 12.37 -22.55
CA GLY A 250 7.80 13.45 -21.66
C GLY A 250 6.83 13.71 -20.51
N MET A 251 6.90 14.90 -19.92
CA MET A 251 6.18 15.25 -18.68
C MET A 251 4.88 16.04 -18.90
N ALA A 252 4.39 16.09 -20.14
CA ALA A 252 3.13 16.74 -20.48
C ALA A 252 1.92 15.82 -20.24
N PRO A 253 0.78 16.34 -19.73
CA PRO A 253 -0.45 15.56 -19.62
C PRO A 253 -0.94 15.04 -20.97
N VAL A 254 -1.20 13.74 -21.06
CA VAL A 254 -1.85 13.11 -22.22
C VAL A 254 -3.36 12.97 -22.01
N ARG A 255 -3.82 12.97 -20.76
CA ARG A 255 -5.24 12.96 -20.37
C ARG A 255 -5.41 13.50 -18.96
N ARG A 256 -6.67 13.72 -18.56
CA ARG A 256 -7.07 13.90 -17.16
C ARG A 256 -7.95 12.76 -16.66
N MET A 257 -7.72 12.40 -15.40
CA MET A 257 -8.52 11.44 -14.64
C MET A 257 -9.94 11.98 -14.44
N LYS A 258 -10.94 11.09 -14.48
CA LYS A 258 -12.35 11.42 -14.23
C LYS A 258 -12.69 11.39 -12.74
N GLY A 259 -12.11 10.45 -12.00
CA GLY A 259 -12.28 10.33 -10.56
C GLY A 259 -11.39 11.28 -9.75
N LYS A 260 -11.60 11.30 -8.42
CA LYS A 260 -10.65 11.91 -7.48
C LYS A 260 -9.36 11.10 -7.43
N TRP A 261 -8.23 11.79 -7.49
CA TRP A 261 -6.90 11.18 -7.55
C TRP A 261 -6.27 10.91 -6.18
N ASP A 262 -6.70 11.67 -5.17
CA ASP A 262 -6.18 11.79 -3.81
C ASP A 262 -6.96 10.97 -2.78
N GLU A 263 -8.20 10.61 -3.07
CA GLU A 263 -9.10 9.89 -2.16
C GLU A 263 -8.71 8.40 -2.04
N HIS A 264 -7.86 8.08 -1.06
CA HIS A 264 -7.42 6.72 -0.69
C HIS A 264 -7.20 5.82 -1.90
N ALA A 265 -6.36 6.30 -2.82
CA ALA A 265 -6.20 5.71 -4.13
C ALA A 265 -4.79 5.19 -4.34
N THR A 266 -4.67 4.22 -5.24
CA THR A 266 -3.42 3.54 -5.59
C THR A 266 -3.42 3.17 -7.07
N LEU A 267 -2.28 2.70 -7.57
CA LEU A 267 -2.11 2.28 -8.95
C LEU A 267 -2.03 0.74 -9.03
N ALA A 268 -2.60 0.17 -10.08
CA ALA A 268 -2.61 -1.27 -10.33
C ALA A 268 -2.47 -1.56 -11.83
N PRO A 269 -1.87 -2.69 -12.23
CA PRO A 269 -2.00 -3.17 -13.60
C PRO A 269 -3.38 -3.80 -13.81
N LEU A 270 -3.84 -3.77 -15.05
CA LEU A 270 -4.99 -4.53 -15.54
C LEU A 270 -4.51 -5.75 -16.34
N ALA A 271 -5.35 -6.77 -16.44
CA ALA A 271 -5.04 -8.00 -17.17
C ALA A 271 -4.72 -7.78 -18.67
N ASN A 272 -5.19 -6.66 -19.25
CA ASN A 272 -4.88 -6.28 -20.63
C ASN A 272 -3.54 -5.53 -20.79
N GLY A 273 -2.75 -5.39 -19.73
CA GLY A 273 -1.45 -4.72 -19.73
C GLY A 273 -1.51 -3.19 -19.60
N ASN A 274 -2.71 -2.60 -19.47
CA ASN A 274 -2.87 -1.19 -19.13
C ASN A 274 -2.63 -0.94 -17.64
N ASP A 275 -2.38 0.31 -17.28
CA ASP A 275 -2.41 0.74 -15.88
C ASP A 275 -3.80 1.24 -15.50
N ALA A 276 -4.11 1.18 -14.21
CA ALA A 276 -5.33 1.70 -13.63
C ALA A 276 -5.07 2.47 -12.34
N GLN A 277 -5.92 3.47 -12.11
CA GLN A 277 -6.14 4.01 -10.78
C GLN A 277 -7.25 3.19 -10.12
N VAL A 278 -7.02 2.77 -8.88
CA VAL A 278 -8.02 2.13 -8.02
C VAL A 278 -8.24 3.03 -6.81
N SER A 279 -9.49 3.44 -6.59
CA SER A 279 -9.83 4.42 -5.54
C SER A 279 -11.16 4.11 -4.88
N SER A 280 -11.32 4.60 -3.65
CA SER A 280 -12.66 4.86 -3.12
C SER A 280 -13.17 6.19 -3.68
N GLN A 281 -14.44 6.27 -4.01
CA GLN A 281 -15.10 7.48 -4.53
C GLN A 281 -16.41 7.70 -3.76
N PHE A 282 -16.42 8.73 -2.91
CA PHE A 282 -17.61 9.09 -2.13
C PHE A 282 -18.36 10.26 -2.77
N ASP A 283 -17.63 11.26 -3.25
CA ASP A 283 -18.22 12.51 -3.73
C ASP A 283 -18.30 12.61 -5.26
N VAL A 284 -17.64 11.69 -5.98
CA VAL A 284 -17.58 11.69 -7.44
C VAL A 284 -18.17 10.40 -7.98
N LYS A 285 -19.03 10.52 -8.99
CA LYS A 285 -19.65 9.36 -9.64
C LYS A 285 -18.68 8.69 -10.63
N PRO A 286 -18.75 7.36 -10.78
CA PRO A 286 -19.60 6.45 -10.01
C PRO A 286 -19.06 6.25 -8.58
N PHE A 287 -19.96 6.08 -7.61
CA PHE A 287 -19.58 5.89 -6.21
C PHE A 287 -19.11 4.46 -5.95
N GLY A 288 -18.18 4.27 -5.02
CA GLY A 288 -17.76 2.92 -4.62
C GLY A 288 -16.55 2.90 -3.70
N ASN A 289 -16.37 1.81 -2.95
CA ASN A 289 -15.15 1.56 -2.18
C ASN A 289 -14.01 1.11 -3.09
N ILE A 290 -14.35 0.49 -4.23
CA ILE A 290 -13.41 0.15 -5.31
C ILE A 290 -14.02 0.58 -6.64
N VAL A 291 -13.49 1.69 -7.14
CA VAL A 291 -13.71 2.22 -8.50
C VAL A 291 -12.40 2.17 -9.25
N VAL A 292 -12.44 1.69 -10.47
CA VAL A 292 -11.25 1.44 -11.31
C VAL A 292 -11.34 2.33 -12.53
N GLU A 293 -10.38 3.23 -12.72
CA GLU A 293 -10.22 4.01 -13.94
C GLU A 293 -9.00 3.53 -14.72
N ASN A 294 -9.22 3.06 -15.95
CA ASN A 294 -8.16 2.67 -16.86
C ASN A 294 -7.36 3.92 -17.28
N LEU A 295 -6.07 3.96 -16.96
CA LEU A 295 -5.19 5.10 -17.22
C LEU A 295 -4.80 5.23 -18.69
N ASN A 296 -5.07 4.25 -19.54
CA ASN A 296 -4.87 4.35 -20.97
C ASN A 296 -6.14 4.86 -21.68
N THR A 297 -7.32 4.35 -21.32
CA THR A 297 -8.58 4.61 -22.07
C THR A 297 -9.51 5.62 -21.39
N GLY A 298 -9.38 5.84 -20.08
CA GLY A 298 -10.33 6.61 -19.27
C GLY A 298 -11.66 5.89 -19.04
N GLU A 299 -11.75 4.60 -19.33
CA GLU A 299 -12.88 3.75 -18.94
C GLU A 299 -12.95 3.64 -17.41
N VAL A 300 -14.15 3.79 -16.84
CA VAL A 300 -14.38 3.71 -15.39
C VAL A 300 -15.36 2.58 -15.10
N LYS A 301 -15.02 1.73 -14.13
CA LYS A 301 -15.92 0.66 -13.65
C LYS A 301 -15.95 0.58 -12.12
N VAL A 302 -17.10 0.19 -11.59
CA VAL A 302 -17.29 -0.09 -10.17
C VAL A 302 -17.10 -1.58 -9.91
N VAL A 303 -16.28 -1.92 -8.93
CA VAL A 303 -16.08 -3.30 -8.45
C VAL A 303 -16.77 -3.50 -7.10
N ILE A 304 -16.61 -2.53 -6.18
CA ILE A 304 -17.38 -2.48 -4.94
C ILE A 304 -18.10 -1.14 -4.85
N GLY A 305 -19.44 -1.15 -4.96
CA GLY A 305 -20.26 0.05 -4.84
C GLY A 305 -21.74 -0.19 -5.19
N PRO A 306 -22.57 0.87 -5.20
CA PRO A 306 -24.01 0.77 -5.40
C PRO A 306 -24.41 0.04 -6.69
N ASP A 307 -23.67 0.27 -7.78
CA ASP A 307 -23.91 -0.34 -9.09
C ASP A 307 -23.74 -1.88 -9.09
N LYS A 308 -23.18 -2.43 -8.01
CA LYS A 308 -23.00 -3.87 -7.76
C LYS A 308 -23.89 -4.41 -6.64
N GLY A 309 -24.81 -3.60 -6.11
CA GLY A 309 -25.70 -3.99 -5.00
C GLY A 309 -25.06 -3.88 -3.62
N HIS A 310 -23.86 -3.30 -3.51
CA HIS A 310 -23.10 -3.22 -2.25
C HIS A 310 -23.49 -2.04 -1.36
N GLY A 311 -24.43 -1.20 -1.82
CA GLY A 311 -24.80 0.04 -1.14
C GLY A 311 -23.76 1.15 -1.30
N TYR A 312 -24.01 2.27 -0.62
CA TYR A 312 -23.12 3.44 -0.64
C TYR A 312 -21.78 3.12 0.02
N PRO A 313 -20.64 3.61 -0.52
CA PRO A 313 -19.34 3.26 0.00
C PRO A 313 -19.13 3.59 1.48
N ARG A 314 -18.49 2.68 2.21
CA ARG A 314 -18.19 2.83 3.65
C ARG A 314 -17.03 3.78 3.88
N THR A 315 -17.12 4.66 4.87
CA THR A 315 -16.05 5.61 5.24
C THR A 315 -14.87 4.94 5.95
N GLY A 316 -13.74 5.65 6.05
CA GLY A 316 -12.50 5.10 6.62
C GLY A 316 -11.87 4.02 5.74
N SER A 317 -12.18 4.06 4.44
CA SER A 317 -11.78 3.03 3.49
C SER A 317 -10.38 3.24 2.97
N HIS A 318 -9.62 2.16 2.90
CA HIS A 318 -8.27 2.17 2.34
C HIS A 318 -8.07 0.94 1.47
N VAL A 319 -7.53 1.15 0.27
CA VAL A 319 -7.30 0.10 -0.71
C VAL A 319 -5.81 -0.17 -0.87
N SER A 320 -5.47 -1.44 -1.06
CA SER A 320 -4.12 -1.93 -1.32
C SER A 320 -4.10 -2.76 -2.59
N THR A 321 -3.22 -2.39 -3.51
CA THR A 321 -3.06 -3.04 -4.83
C THR A 321 -1.72 -3.73 -5.02
N VAL A 322 -0.87 -3.75 -3.99
CA VAL A 322 0.53 -4.19 -4.08
C VAL A 322 0.71 -5.72 -4.09
N ALA A 323 -0.30 -6.47 -4.54
CA ALA A 323 -0.21 -7.91 -4.77
C ALA A 323 0.42 -8.21 -6.14
N TRP A 324 1.69 -7.82 -6.34
CA TRP A 324 2.33 -7.89 -7.66
C TRP A 324 2.60 -9.30 -8.20
N ARG A 325 2.58 -10.34 -7.36
CA ARG A 325 2.58 -11.76 -7.79
C ARG A 325 1.18 -12.34 -7.99
N ALA A 326 0.14 -11.55 -7.70
CA ALA A 326 -1.25 -11.86 -8.05
C ALA A 326 -1.95 -10.62 -8.65
N PRO A 327 -1.48 -10.10 -9.81
CA PRO A 327 -2.05 -8.90 -10.43
C PRO A 327 -3.57 -8.97 -10.59
N GLY A 328 -4.21 -7.82 -10.42
CA GLY A 328 -5.66 -7.68 -10.42
C GLY A 328 -6.31 -7.93 -9.06
N TRP A 329 -5.65 -8.63 -8.12
CA TRP A 329 -6.17 -8.78 -6.76
C TRP A 329 -5.83 -7.57 -5.87
N VAL A 330 -6.84 -7.07 -5.17
CA VAL A 330 -6.75 -5.86 -4.34
C VAL A 330 -7.50 -6.10 -3.03
N ALA A 331 -6.98 -5.57 -1.93
CA ALA A 331 -7.65 -5.61 -0.63
C ALA A 331 -8.21 -4.22 -0.29
N VAL A 332 -9.34 -4.18 0.42
CA VAL A 332 -9.92 -2.94 0.94
C VAL A 332 -10.41 -3.16 2.38
N SER A 333 -10.02 -2.27 3.28
CA SER A 333 -10.55 -2.23 4.65
C SER A 333 -11.57 -1.11 4.78
N MET A 334 -12.69 -1.35 5.44
CA MET A 334 -13.82 -0.42 5.55
C MET A 334 -14.27 -0.30 7.00
N VAL A 335 -14.11 0.89 7.60
CA VAL A 335 -14.58 1.13 8.98
C VAL A 335 -16.10 1.14 9.03
N GLY A 336 -16.74 1.93 8.15
CA GLY A 336 -18.20 2.03 8.11
C GLY A 336 -18.81 2.42 9.46
N LYS A 337 -19.93 1.77 9.83
CA LYS A 337 -20.53 1.89 11.16
C LYS A 337 -19.84 0.96 12.17
N LEU A 338 -19.53 1.48 13.36
CA LEU A 338 -18.78 0.74 14.39
C LEU A 338 -19.53 -0.48 14.95
N GLN A 339 -20.86 -0.50 14.81
CA GLN A 339 -21.69 -1.65 15.18
C GLN A 339 -21.42 -2.87 14.29
N GLY A 340 -20.92 -2.67 13.06
CA GLY A 340 -20.60 -3.77 12.15
C GLY A 340 -21.83 -4.58 11.73
N GLU A 341 -23.02 -3.98 11.69
CA GLU A 341 -24.28 -4.71 11.46
C GLU A 341 -24.58 -4.96 9.98
N LYS A 342 -24.11 -4.10 9.09
CA LYS A 342 -24.46 -4.11 7.67
C LYS A 342 -23.29 -4.51 6.81
N LEU A 343 -23.60 -5.02 5.62
CA LEU A 343 -22.62 -5.34 4.58
C LEU A 343 -21.47 -4.31 4.51
N PHE A 344 -20.24 -4.81 4.65
CA PHE A 344 -18.97 -4.08 4.64
C PHE A 344 -18.67 -3.17 5.85
N ASP A 345 -19.56 -3.04 6.83
CA ASP A 345 -19.22 -2.34 8.07
C ASP A 345 -18.22 -3.18 8.89
N GLN A 346 -17.10 -2.57 9.28
CA GLN A 346 -16.01 -3.22 10.03
C GLN A 346 -15.27 -4.35 9.30
N GLU A 347 -15.39 -4.43 7.98
CA GLU A 347 -14.88 -5.55 7.20
C GLU A 347 -13.60 -5.23 6.43
N ILE A 348 -12.83 -6.28 6.17
CA ILE A 348 -11.83 -6.33 5.11
C ILE A 348 -12.40 -7.20 4.00
N ALA A 349 -12.32 -6.72 2.76
CA ALA A 349 -12.72 -7.44 1.57
C ALA A 349 -11.54 -7.54 0.58
N LEU A 350 -11.61 -8.57 -0.25
CA LEU A 350 -10.71 -8.82 -1.36
C LEU A 350 -11.51 -8.76 -2.66
N ALA A 351 -10.96 -8.13 -3.69
CA ALA A 351 -11.59 -8.07 -5.00
C ALA A 351 -10.58 -8.32 -6.10
N ASN A 352 -11.03 -8.90 -7.21
CA ASN A 352 -10.26 -8.94 -8.44
C ASN A 352 -10.80 -7.86 -9.39
N ILE A 353 -10.00 -6.84 -9.68
CA ILE A 353 -10.42 -5.67 -10.46
C ILE A 353 -10.63 -5.98 -11.93
N ASP A 354 -10.15 -7.10 -12.46
CA ASP A 354 -10.37 -7.49 -13.86
C ASP A 354 -11.67 -8.27 -14.03
N THR A 355 -11.89 -9.28 -13.18
CA THR A 355 -13.07 -10.18 -13.24
C THR A 355 -14.29 -9.64 -12.50
N GLY A 356 -14.11 -8.71 -11.56
CA GLY A 356 -15.17 -8.18 -10.71
C GLY A 356 -15.58 -9.09 -9.54
N VAL A 357 -14.88 -10.20 -9.32
CA VAL A 357 -15.11 -11.08 -8.16
C VAL A 357 -14.78 -10.32 -6.87
N VAL A 358 -15.63 -10.46 -5.84
CA VAL A 358 -15.45 -9.88 -4.52
C VAL A 358 -15.71 -10.95 -3.46
N CYS A 359 -14.85 -11.02 -2.45
CA CYS A 359 -15.07 -11.83 -1.25
C CYS A 359 -14.73 -11.06 0.02
N ARG A 360 -15.36 -11.46 1.13
CA ARG A 360 -15.27 -10.80 2.44
C ARG A 360 -14.45 -11.68 3.38
N VAL A 361 -13.38 -11.14 3.93
CA VAL A 361 -12.32 -11.96 4.55
C VAL A 361 -12.35 -11.93 6.07
N ALA A 362 -12.59 -10.79 6.73
CA ALA A 362 -12.59 -10.71 8.19
C ALA A 362 -13.26 -9.43 8.70
N HIS A 363 -13.70 -9.43 9.95
CA HIS A 363 -13.93 -8.22 10.73
C HIS A 363 -12.63 -7.71 11.34
N HIS A 364 -12.38 -6.40 11.26
CA HIS A 364 -11.15 -5.79 11.77
C HIS A 364 -11.28 -5.22 13.19
N HIS A 365 -12.50 -5.06 13.73
CA HIS A 365 -12.78 -4.59 15.10
C HIS A 365 -12.17 -3.22 15.46
N SER A 366 -11.99 -2.32 14.50
CA SER A 366 -11.32 -1.04 14.74
C SER A 366 -12.35 0.07 14.92
N SER A 367 -12.13 0.90 15.94
CA SER A 367 -12.93 2.11 16.14
C SER A 367 -12.57 3.22 15.15
N GLY A 368 -11.55 3.04 14.30
CA GLY A 368 -11.08 4.03 13.35
C GLY A 368 -10.86 5.39 14.02
N ARG A 369 -11.28 6.48 13.37
CA ARG A 369 -11.15 7.84 13.95
C ARG A 369 -11.97 8.07 15.22
N ALA A 370 -12.91 7.21 15.56
CA ALA A 370 -13.63 7.30 16.83
C ALA A 370 -12.80 6.78 18.02
N GLY A 371 -11.79 5.94 17.75
CA GLY A 371 -10.90 5.40 18.77
C GLY A 371 -9.94 6.44 19.38
N PRO A 372 -9.24 6.09 20.48
CA PRO A 372 -8.33 7.01 21.18
C PRO A 372 -7.17 7.47 20.30
N GLN A 373 -6.71 6.62 19.39
CA GLN A 373 -5.57 6.89 18.50
C GLN A 373 -5.97 7.56 17.17
N LYS A 374 -7.26 7.87 16.98
CA LYS A 374 -7.81 8.56 15.79
C LYS A 374 -7.40 7.87 14.48
N TYR A 375 -6.79 8.60 13.55
CA TYR A 375 -6.32 8.09 12.26
C TYR A 375 -5.40 6.86 12.42
N TRP A 376 -4.59 6.81 13.47
CA TRP A 376 -3.75 5.66 13.76
C TRP A 376 -4.55 4.39 14.08
N ALA A 377 -5.81 4.47 14.50
CA ALA A 377 -6.62 3.27 14.70
C ALA A 377 -7.22 2.71 13.39
N GLU A 378 -7.30 3.49 12.31
CA GLU A 378 -7.89 3.01 11.05
C GLU A 378 -7.19 1.76 10.51
N PRO A 379 -7.92 0.77 9.97
CA PRO A 379 -7.39 -0.56 9.70
C PRO A 379 -6.26 -0.60 8.67
N GLN A 380 -6.30 0.24 7.64
CA GLN A 380 -5.24 0.42 6.65
C GLN A 380 -4.66 -0.91 6.17
N VAL A 381 -5.49 -1.70 5.49
CA VAL A 381 -5.08 -3.03 5.00
C VAL A 381 -3.93 -2.94 4.01
N VAL A 382 -2.94 -3.82 4.13
CA VAL A 382 -1.86 -4.01 3.16
C VAL A 382 -1.89 -5.45 2.70
N ILE A 383 -2.04 -5.68 1.39
CA ILE A 383 -2.03 -7.03 0.81
C ILE A 383 -0.60 -7.53 0.58
N SER A 384 -0.36 -8.83 0.74
CA SER A 384 0.93 -9.45 0.42
C SER A 384 1.17 -9.52 -1.09
N PRO A 385 2.42 -9.54 -1.56
CA PRO A 385 2.77 -9.76 -2.96
C PRO A 385 2.01 -10.91 -3.65
N SER A 386 1.83 -12.04 -2.98
CA SER A 386 1.09 -13.22 -3.46
C SER A 386 -0.44 -13.08 -3.34
N GLY A 387 -0.93 -12.08 -2.59
CA GLY A 387 -2.34 -11.88 -2.31
C GLY A 387 -2.93 -12.78 -1.22
N ASP A 388 -2.18 -13.76 -0.74
CA ASP A 388 -2.67 -14.79 0.19
C ASP A 388 -2.79 -14.33 1.65
N ARG A 389 -2.30 -13.13 1.94
CA ARG A 389 -2.23 -12.54 3.28
C ARG A 389 -2.51 -11.06 3.25
N MET A 390 -3.09 -10.57 4.34
CA MET A 390 -3.41 -9.15 4.51
C MET A 390 -3.04 -8.69 5.91
N LEU A 391 -2.18 -7.69 6.00
CA LEU A 391 -1.86 -6.98 7.24
C LEU A 391 -2.93 -5.91 7.49
N PHE A 392 -3.36 -5.74 8.72
CA PHE A 392 -4.20 -4.61 9.12
C PHE A 392 -3.91 -4.22 10.56
N SER A 393 -4.22 -2.99 10.93
CA SER A 393 -4.14 -2.54 12.31
C SER A 393 -5.51 -2.50 12.99
N SER A 394 -5.54 -2.64 14.31
CA SER A 394 -6.77 -2.47 15.06
C SER A 394 -6.48 -2.06 16.50
N ASP A 395 -7.31 -1.14 17.00
CA ASP A 395 -7.41 -0.84 18.42
C ASP A 395 -8.37 -1.78 19.15
N TRP A 396 -8.99 -2.75 18.47
CA TRP A 396 -9.88 -3.75 19.04
C TRP A 396 -10.94 -3.15 20.00
N HIS A 397 -11.91 -2.45 19.42
CA HIS A 397 -12.98 -1.73 20.14
C HIS A 397 -12.46 -0.58 21.02
N GLY A 398 -11.44 0.15 20.55
CA GLY A 398 -11.05 1.42 21.17
C GLY A 398 -10.03 1.29 22.30
N SER A 399 -9.22 0.23 22.30
CA SER A 399 -8.03 0.14 23.16
C SER A 399 -7.15 1.38 22.95
N PRO A 400 -6.44 1.86 23.99
CA PRO A 400 -5.41 2.87 23.81
C PRO A 400 -4.25 2.38 22.93
N ASN A 401 -4.10 1.06 22.73
CA ASN A 401 -3.05 0.46 21.91
C ASN A 401 -3.57 -0.01 20.55
N VAL A 402 -2.89 0.40 19.49
CA VAL A 402 -3.10 -0.12 18.13
C VAL A 402 -2.06 -1.19 17.84
N ASP A 403 -2.54 -2.38 17.53
CA ASP A 403 -1.69 -3.51 17.14
C ASP A 403 -1.94 -3.94 15.70
N THR A 404 -0.98 -4.67 15.15
CA THR A 404 -1.05 -5.24 13.82
C THR A 404 -1.49 -6.70 13.86
N TYR A 405 -2.30 -7.08 12.87
CA TYR A 405 -2.88 -8.38 12.67
C TYR A 405 -2.63 -8.84 11.23
N VAL A 406 -2.58 -10.16 11.02
CA VAL A 406 -2.47 -10.78 9.70
C VAL A 406 -3.65 -11.70 9.47
N ILE A 407 -4.37 -11.50 8.37
CA ILE A 407 -5.32 -12.47 7.79
C ILE A 407 -4.52 -13.42 6.90
N GLU A 408 -4.78 -14.72 7.02
CA GLU A 408 -4.23 -15.77 6.16
C GLU A 408 -5.39 -16.46 5.42
N LEU A 409 -5.38 -16.39 4.09
CA LEU A 409 -6.42 -17.00 3.26
C LEU A 409 -6.32 -18.53 3.25
N PRO A 410 -7.43 -19.26 3.00
CA PRO A 410 -7.43 -20.71 2.87
C PRO A 410 -6.48 -21.23 1.78
N SER A 411 -6.28 -20.47 0.71
CA SER A 411 -5.35 -20.82 -0.38
C SER A 411 -3.93 -21.10 0.13
N ARG A 412 -3.46 -20.37 1.15
CA ARG A 412 -2.13 -20.54 1.76
C ARG A 412 -1.97 -21.86 2.51
N GLN A 413 -3.06 -22.41 3.06
CA GLN A 413 -2.98 -23.64 3.86
C GLN A 413 -2.62 -24.86 3.02
N LYS A 414 -2.79 -24.80 1.69
CA LYS A 414 -2.38 -25.88 0.77
C LYS A 414 -0.85 -25.96 0.57
N ASP A 415 -0.12 -24.91 0.93
CA ASP A 415 1.33 -24.78 0.75
C ASP A 415 2.13 -24.94 2.06
N ARG A 416 1.47 -25.32 3.16
CA ARG A 416 2.09 -25.72 4.43
C ARG A 416 2.03 -27.23 4.59
#